data_AF-A0A1J3CDZ2-F1
#
_entry.id   AF-A0A1J3CDZ2-F1
#
_cell.length_a   1.000
_cell.length_b   1.000
_cell.length_c   1.000
_cell.angle_alpha   90.00
_cell.angle_beta   90.00
_cell.angle_gamma   90.00
#
_symmetry.space_group_name_H-M   'P 1'
#
loop_
_entity.id
_entity.type
_entity.pdbx_description
1 polymer ?
#
loop_
_entity_poly.entity_id
_entity_poly.type
_entity_poly.pdbx_seq_one_letter_code
_entity_poly.pdbx_strand_id
1 'polypeptide(L)'
;MDKKDLEKEFHMTGGAGETSYARNSSLQKKASDEAKHITLETLQQLYKETRPKSTLGIADLGCSSGPNTLSTIRDMIKAIEEVAHHREIPNQPLPEFSIFLNDLPGNDFNSIFKSLPDFHTELKRDTNTNGDSPSVFISAYPGSFYGRLFPENTIHFIHSSYSLHWLSKVPPGIYDEQGKSINKGCVNICSSSPEAVSK
;
A
#
# COMPACT_ATOMS: atom_id res chain seq x y z
N MET A 1 15.64 19.96 0.38
CA MET A 1 15.97 18.53 0.43
C MET A 1 15.91 18.00 -0.97
N ASP A 2 16.98 17.36 -1.45
CA ASP A 2 16.96 16.74 -2.77
C ASP A 2 16.18 15.41 -2.75
N LYS A 3 15.99 14.80 -3.92
CA LYS A 3 15.21 13.55 -4.06
C LYS A 3 15.84 12.39 -3.27
N LYS A 4 17.17 12.28 -3.23
CA LYS A 4 17.87 11.15 -2.59
C LYS A 4 17.79 11.24 -1.07
N ASP A 5 17.81 12.45 -0.53
CA ASP A 5 17.65 12.67 0.90
C ASP A 5 16.22 12.35 1.35
N LEU A 6 15.21 12.77 0.58
CA LEU A 6 13.81 12.44 0.88
C LEU A 6 13.58 10.93 0.90
N GLU A 7 14.08 10.19 -0.11
CA GLU A 7 13.88 8.74 -0.18
C GLU A 7 14.53 7.97 1.00
N LYS A 8 15.51 8.55 1.68
CA LYS A 8 16.18 7.93 2.85
C LYS A 8 15.51 8.28 4.17
N GLU A 9 15.17 9.55 4.35
CA GLU A 9 14.74 10.09 5.64
C GLU A 9 13.21 10.10 5.80
N PHE A 10 12.47 10.08 4.68
CA PHE A 10 11.02 10.18 4.72
C PHE A 10 10.37 8.81 4.91
N HIS A 11 9.83 8.57 6.11
CA HIS A 11 9.04 7.40 6.42
C HIS A 11 8.13 7.70 7.62
N MET A 12 7.13 6.83 7.83
CA MET A 12 6.31 6.91 9.05
C MET A 12 7.11 6.42 10.27
N THR A 13 6.74 6.89 11.47
CA THR A 13 7.39 6.43 12.71
C THR A 13 7.20 4.93 12.89
N GLY A 14 8.31 4.17 12.78
CA GLY A 14 8.33 2.72 12.89
C GLY A 14 8.08 2.19 14.31
N GLY A 15 8.11 0.86 14.44
CA GLY A 15 7.94 0.14 15.69
C GLY A 15 6.50 0.02 16.18
N ALA A 16 6.35 -0.37 17.44
CA ALA A 16 5.06 -0.62 18.11
C ALA A 16 4.86 0.25 19.37
N GLY A 17 5.66 1.32 19.53
CA GLY A 17 5.55 2.26 20.64
C GLY A 17 4.29 3.12 20.58
N GLU A 18 4.02 3.89 21.63
CA GLU A 18 2.85 4.78 21.70
C GLU A 18 2.81 5.84 20.60
N THR A 19 3.97 6.31 20.14
CA THR A 19 4.10 7.29 19.06
C THR A 19 4.30 6.66 17.68
N SER A 20 4.26 5.33 17.58
CA SER A 20 4.41 4.63 16.30
C SER A 20 3.21 4.86 15.40
N TYR A 21 3.44 4.80 14.09
CA TYR A 21 2.37 4.85 13.10
C TYR A 21 1.39 3.70 13.29
N ALA A 22 1.87 2.51 13.65
CA ALA A 22 1.05 1.33 13.90
C ALA A 22 -0.06 1.55 14.95
N ARG A 23 0.15 2.46 15.92
CA ARG A 23 -0.86 2.81 16.95
C ARG A 23 -1.60 4.11 16.68
N ASN A 24 -1.23 4.86 15.64
CA ASN A 24 -1.76 6.20 15.34
C ASN A 24 -2.28 6.33 13.89
N SER A 25 -2.56 5.21 13.20
CA SER A 25 -3.00 5.18 11.79
C SER A 25 -4.50 4.96 11.60
N SER A 26 -5.33 5.29 12.62
CA SER A 26 -6.77 5.03 12.61
C SER A 26 -7.53 5.89 11.59
N LEU A 27 -7.09 7.13 11.34
CA LEU A 27 -7.67 8.01 10.33
C LEU A 27 -7.49 7.42 8.92
N GLN A 28 -6.26 7.02 8.60
CA GLN A 28 -5.92 6.39 7.32
C GLN A 28 -6.66 5.07 7.14
N LYS A 29 -6.83 4.29 8.23
CA LYS A 29 -7.62 3.06 8.21
C LYS A 29 -9.08 3.35 7.87
N LYS A 30 -9.70 4.32 8.56
CA LYS A 30 -11.10 4.71 8.32
C LYS A 30 -11.33 5.17 6.88
N ALA A 31 -10.46 6.04 6.36
CA ALA A 31 -10.59 6.51 4.98
C ALA A 31 -10.40 5.37 3.95
N SER A 32 -9.49 4.43 4.22
CA SER A 32 -9.33 3.23 3.38
C SER A 32 -10.57 2.33 3.45
N ASP A 33 -11.21 2.21 4.62
CA ASP A 33 -12.43 1.44 4.82
C ASP A 33 -13.63 2.03 4.09
N GLU A 34 -13.74 3.36 4.01
CA GLU A 34 -14.78 4.04 3.24
C GLU A 34 -14.70 3.70 1.74
N ALA A 35 -13.49 3.60 1.19
CA ALA A 35 -13.25 3.23 -0.20
C ALA A 35 -13.11 1.71 -0.44
N LYS A 36 -13.14 0.89 0.62
CA LYS A 36 -12.84 -0.56 0.55
C LYS A 36 -13.72 -1.31 -0.44
N HIS A 37 -15.02 -1.02 -0.48
CA HIS A 37 -15.96 -1.67 -1.38
C HIS A 37 -15.53 -1.53 -2.86
N ILE A 38 -15.13 -0.32 -3.28
CA ILE A 38 -14.64 -0.05 -4.64
C ILE A 38 -13.42 -0.91 -4.94
N THR A 39 -12.46 -0.96 -4.01
CA THR A 39 -11.23 -1.74 -4.16
C THR A 39 -11.53 -3.24 -4.32
N LEU A 40 -12.39 -3.80 -3.46
CA LEU A 40 -12.72 -5.22 -3.49
C LEU A 40 -13.52 -5.60 -4.74
N GLU A 41 -14.53 -4.81 -5.11
CA GLU A 41 -15.34 -5.04 -6.32
C GLU A 41 -14.46 -4.99 -7.58
N THR A 42 -13.54 -4.02 -7.65
CA THR A 42 -12.59 -3.91 -8.79
C THR A 42 -11.67 -5.12 -8.87
N LEU A 43 -11.14 -5.58 -7.73
CA LEU A 43 -10.28 -6.76 -7.67
C LEU A 43 -11.04 -8.05 -8.06
N GLN A 44 -12.27 -8.20 -7.59
CA GLN A 44 -13.16 -9.31 -7.96
C GLN A 44 -13.46 -9.32 -9.46
N GLN A 45 -13.74 -8.15 -10.05
CA GLN A 45 -13.98 -8.03 -11.49
C GLN A 45 -12.72 -8.37 -12.28
N LEU A 46 -11.56 -7.84 -11.88
CA LEU A 46 -10.27 -8.18 -12.48
C LEU A 46 -10.04 -9.70 -12.48
N TYR A 47 -10.27 -10.36 -11.35
CA TYR A 47 -10.12 -11.81 -11.24
C TYR A 47 -11.06 -12.59 -12.18
N LYS A 48 -12.32 -12.16 -12.28
CA LYS A 48 -13.33 -12.75 -13.20
C LYS A 48 -12.94 -12.63 -14.67
N GLU A 49 -12.37 -11.51 -15.06
CA GLU A 49 -11.96 -11.22 -16.44
C GLU A 49 -10.64 -11.89 -16.82
N THR A 50 -9.64 -11.79 -15.95
CA THR A 50 -8.28 -12.27 -16.26
C THR A 50 -8.08 -13.75 -16.01
N ARG A 51 -8.87 -14.36 -15.10
CA ARG A 51 -8.83 -15.79 -14.75
C ARG A 51 -7.39 -16.32 -14.62
N PRO A 52 -6.59 -15.73 -13.71
CA PRO A 52 -5.18 -16.05 -13.59
C PRO A 52 -5.00 -17.54 -13.29
N LYS A 53 -4.22 -18.24 -14.13
CA LYS A 53 -4.06 -19.71 -14.02
C LYS A 53 -3.04 -20.14 -12.98
N SER A 54 -2.08 -19.27 -12.66
CA SER A 54 -0.97 -19.57 -11.76
C SER A 54 -0.90 -18.57 -10.61
N THR A 55 -0.61 -17.30 -10.92
CA THR A 55 -0.35 -16.28 -9.91
C THR A 55 -1.24 -15.07 -10.07
N LEU A 56 -1.61 -14.46 -8.95
CA LEU A 56 -2.24 -13.15 -8.89
C LEU A 56 -1.33 -12.19 -8.11
N GLY A 57 -0.69 -11.29 -8.86
CA GLY A 57 0.24 -10.29 -8.33
C GLY A 57 -0.49 -9.05 -7.85
N ILE A 58 -0.36 -8.72 -6.56
CA ILE A 58 -0.99 -7.56 -5.92
C ILE A 58 0.10 -6.72 -5.25
N ALA A 59 0.17 -5.42 -5.56
CA ALA A 59 1.11 -4.50 -4.91
C ALA A 59 0.40 -3.48 -4.03
N ASP A 60 0.96 -3.17 -2.87
CA ASP A 60 0.57 -2.03 -2.02
C ASP A 60 1.68 -0.97 -2.04
N LEU A 61 1.42 0.18 -2.65
CA LEU A 61 2.38 1.26 -2.83
C LEU A 61 2.27 2.30 -1.70
N GLY A 62 3.29 2.35 -0.86
CA GLY A 62 3.30 3.13 0.38
C GLY A 62 2.64 2.37 1.54
N CYS A 63 3.09 1.15 1.79
CA CYS A 63 2.49 0.24 2.77
C CYS A 63 2.72 0.66 4.24
N SER A 64 3.68 1.55 4.49
CA SER A 64 4.14 1.95 5.83
C SER A 64 4.54 0.72 6.68
N SER A 65 4.51 0.84 8.00
CA SER A 65 4.90 -0.19 8.97
C SER A 65 3.77 -0.65 9.90
N GLY A 66 2.54 -0.16 9.64
CA GLY A 66 1.37 -0.39 10.49
C GLY A 66 0.50 -1.58 10.06
N PRO A 67 -0.52 -1.95 10.86
CA PRO A 67 -1.37 -3.11 10.58
C PRO A 67 -2.30 -2.92 9.37
N ASN A 68 -2.45 -1.68 8.89
CA ASN A 68 -3.38 -1.32 7.82
C ASN A 68 -3.12 -2.13 6.54
N THR A 69 -1.86 -2.24 6.10
CA THR A 69 -1.51 -2.95 4.85
C THR A 69 -1.93 -4.42 4.91
N LEU A 70 -1.57 -5.16 5.96
CA LEU A 70 -1.93 -6.57 6.11
C LEU A 70 -3.44 -6.77 6.28
N SER A 71 -4.14 -5.86 6.95
CA SER A 71 -5.60 -5.89 7.01
C SER A 71 -6.22 -5.78 5.61
N THR A 72 -5.76 -4.82 4.81
CA THR A 72 -6.25 -4.61 3.45
C THR A 72 -5.95 -5.81 2.55
N ILE A 73 -4.74 -6.39 2.63
CA ILE A 73 -4.38 -7.59 1.88
C ILE A 73 -5.25 -8.80 2.29
N ARG A 74 -5.54 -8.96 3.59
CA ARG A 74 -6.45 -10.01 4.07
C ARG A 74 -7.83 -9.88 3.43
N ASP A 75 -8.37 -8.67 3.40
CA ASP A 75 -9.67 -8.38 2.80
C ASP A 75 -9.69 -8.67 1.29
N MET A 76 -8.62 -8.32 0.57
CA MET A 76 -8.45 -8.60 -0.85
C MET A 76 -8.44 -10.11 -1.15
N ILE A 77 -7.68 -10.89 -0.37
CA ILE A 77 -7.63 -12.35 -0.53
C ILE A 77 -9.01 -12.95 -0.33
N LYS A 78 -9.71 -12.57 0.76
CA LYS A 78 -11.07 -13.04 1.06
C LYS A 78 -12.05 -12.73 -0.06
N ALA A 79 -11.99 -11.53 -0.63
CA ALA A 79 -12.86 -11.15 -1.74
C ALA A 79 -12.67 -12.04 -2.98
N ILE A 80 -11.43 -12.48 -3.27
CA ILE A 80 -11.15 -13.43 -4.35
C ILE A 80 -11.63 -14.84 -4.00
N GLU A 81 -11.41 -15.28 -2.76
CA GLU A 81 -11.90 -16.57 -2.27
C GLU A 81 -13.43 -16.67 -2.39
N GLU A 82 -14.17 -15.62 -2.01
CA GLU A 82 -15.62 -15.57 -2.14
C GLU A 82 -16.07 -15.79 -3.59
N VAL A 83 -15.48 -15.10 -4.56
CA VAL A 83 -15.83 -15.25 -5.98
C VAL A 83 -15.48 -16.64 -6.51
N ALA A 84 -14.32 -17.19 -6.11
CA ALA A 84 -13.89 -18.52 -6.51
C ALA A 84 -14.81 -19.61 -5.92
N HIS A 85 -15.15 -19.53 -4.64
CA HIS A 85 -15.94 -20.55 -3.94
C HIS A 85 -17.42 -20.53 -4.28
N HIS A 86 -18.02 -19.37 -4.53
CA HIS A 86 -19.42 -19.28 -4.98
C HIS A 86 -19.62 -19.80 -6.41
N ARG A 87 -18.57 -20.31 -7.07
CA ARG A 87 -18.59 -20.81 -8.45
C ARG A 87 -19.17 -19.80 -9.44
N GLU A 88 -19.01 -18.51 -9.13
CA GLU A 88 -19.26 -17.44 -10.12
C GLU A 88 -18.40 -17.68 -11.37
N ILE A 89 -17.24 -18.32 -11.18
CA ILE A 89 -16.36 -18.80 -12.25
C ILE A 89 -16.22 -20.34 -12.14
N PRO A 90 -16.95 -21.12 -12.95
CA PRO A 90 -16.83 -22.57 -12.94
C PRO A 90 -15.40 -23.04 -13.27
N ASN A 91 -14.88 -23.99 -12.48
CA ASN A 91 -13.58 -24.65 -12.68
C ASN A 91 -12.35 -23.74 -12.61
N GLN A 92 -12.43 -22.58 -11.95
CA GLN A 92 -11.27 -21.73 -11.69
C GLN A 92 -10.63 -22.08 -10.33
N PRO A 93 -9.39 -22.60 -10.30
CA PRO A 93 -8.68 -22.80 -9.05
C PRO A 93 -8.24 -21.47 -8.44
N LEU A 94 -8.04 -21.44 -7.12
CA LEU A 94 -7.42 -20.29 -6.46
C LEU A 94 -5.98 -20.12 -6.96
N PRO A 95 -5.57 -18.89 -7.34
CA PRO A 95 -4.20 -18.62 -7.74
C PRO A 95 -3.27 -18.55 -6.52
N GLU A 96 -1.97 -18.66 -6.75
CA GLU A 96 -0.97 -18.23 -5.78
C GLU A 96 -0.96 -16.70 -5.70
N PHE A 97 -1.14 -16.15 -4.51
CA PHE A 97 -1.09 -14.70 -4.29
C PHE A 97 0.35 -14.26 -4.12
N SER A 98 0.84 -13.41 -5.02
CA SER A 98 2.14 -12.74 -4.90
C SER A 98 1.90 -11.31 -4.44
N ILE A 99 2.15 -11.06 -3.15
CA ILE A 99 1.92 -9.76 -2.51
C ILE A 99 3.22 -8.99 -2.42
N PHE A 100 3.20 -7.76 -2.95
CA PHE A 100 4.37 -6.89 -3.02
C PHE A 100 4.13 -5.63 -2.17
N LEU A 101 4.80 -5.57 -1.02
CA LEU A 101 4.73 -4.44 -0.11
C LEU A 101 5.82 -3.44 -0.48
N ASN A 102 5.43 -2.27 -0.99
CA ASN A 102 6.37 -1.21 -1.35
C ASN A 102 6.29 -0.05 -0.36
N ASP A 103 7.46 0.44 0.02
CA ASP A 103 7.64 1.73 0.67
C ASP A 103 9.07 2.23 0.41
N LEU A 104 9.42 3.40 0.91
CA LEU A 104 10.78 3.92 0.85
C LEU A 104 11.77 3.06 1.66
N PRO A 105 13.06 3.03 1.30
CA PRO A 105 14.06 2.20 1.98
C PRO A 105 14.17 2.38 3.50
N GLY A 106 13.83 3.56 4.03
CA GLY A 106 13.85 3.84 5.47
C GLY A 106 12.66 3.27 6.25
N ASN A 107 11.64 2.73 5.58
CA ASN A 107 10.46 2.18 6.24
C ASN A 107 10.79 0.95 7.10
N ASP A 108 10.04 0.77 8.18
CA ASP A 108 10.20 -0.34 9.11
C ASP A 108 9.50 -1.62 8.62
N PHE A 109 10.07 -2.23 7.58
CA PHE A 109 9.65 -3.55 7.09
C PHE A 109 9.81 -4.66 8.14
N ASN A 110 10.73 -4.50 9.10
CA ASN A 110 10.94 -5.50 10.15
C ASN A 110 9.70 -5.67 11.02
N SER A 111 8.99 -4.59 11.33
CA SER A 111 7.72 -4.65 12.06
C SER A 111 6.65 -5.44 11.27
N ILE A 112 6.57 -5.24 9.94
CA ILE A 112 5.67 -6.03 9.09
C ILE A 112 6.06 -7.50 9.11
N PHE A 113 7.34 -7.82 8.89
CA PHE A 113 7.81 -9.19 8.82
C PHE A 113 7.59 -9.97 10.13
N LYS A 114 7.73 -9.30 11.28
CA LYS A 114 7.42 -9.90 12.59
C LYS A 114 5.94 -10.28 12.74
N SER A 115 5.03 -9.59 12.04
CA SER A 115 3.59 -9.84 12.08
C SER A 115 3.08 -10.88 11.08
N LEU A 116 3.92 -11.30 10.12
CA LEU A 116 3.52 -12.26 9.09
C LEU A 116 3.08 -13.64 9.64
N PRO A 117 3.72 -14.22 10.67
CA PRO A 117 3.27 -15.49 11.25
C PRO A 117 1.82 -15.44 11.76
N ASP A 118 1.45 -14.35 12.44
CA ASP A 118 0.08 -14.15 12.94
C ASP A 118 -0.90 -13.94 11.78
N PHE A 119 -0.51 -13.14 10.79
CA PHE A 119 -1.30 -12.94 9.57
C PHE A 119 -1.61 -14.26 8.85
N HIS A 120 -0.61 -15.13 8.65
CA HIS A 120 -0.83 -16.44 8.02
C HIS A 120 -1.68 -17.37 8.89
N THR A 121 -1.55 -17.30 10.21
CA THR A 121 -2.38 -18.08 11.13
C THR A 121 -3.85 -17.64 11.06
N GLU A 122 -4.10 -16.35 10.98
CA GLU A 122 -5.45 -15.79 10.84
C GLU A 122 -6.08 -16.13 9.48
N LEU A 123 -5.32 -16.02 8.37
CA LEU A 123 -5.80 -16.45 7.05
C LEU A 123 -6.27 -17.90 7.06
N LYS A 124 -5.49 -18.81 7.66
CA LYS A 124 -5.85 -20.24 7.78
C LYS A 124 -7.08 -20.48 8.65
N ARG A 125 -7.28 -19.67 9.70
CA ARG A 125 -8.45 -19.78 10.58
C ARG A 125 -9.72 -19.33 9.87
N ASP A 126 -9.63 -18.30 9.07
CA ASP A 126 -10.77 -17.72 8.36
C ASP A 126 -11.20 -18.56 7.14
N THR A 127 -10.31 -19.41 6.61
CA THR A 127 -10.67 -20.40 5.59
C THR A 127 -11.45 -21.57 6.20
N ASN A 128 -12.78 -21.52 6.12
CA ASN A 128 -13.70 -22.61 6.47
C ASN A 128 -13.76 -23.72 5.38
N THR A 129 -12.69 -23.91 4.60
CA THR A 129 -12.73 -24.72 3.37
C THR A 129 -12.08 -26.09 3.56
N ASN A 130 -12.63 -27.08 2.85
CA ASN A 130 -12.19 -28.47 2.80
C ASN A 130 -10.80 -28.64 2.12
N GLY A 131 -9.76 -27.96 2.62
CA GLY A 131 -8.36 -28.24 2.28
C GLY A 131 -7.64 -27.28 1.34
N ASP A 132 -8.33 -26.33 0.70
CA ASP A 132 -7.69 -25.33 -0.17
C ASP A 132 -7.56 -23.98 0.56
N SER A 133 -6.52 -23.84 1.38
CA SER A 133 -6.08 -22.52 1.85
C SER A 133 -5.27 -21.83 0.75
N PRO A 134 -5.43 -20.51 0.54
CA PRO A 134 -4.72 -19.78 -0.49
C PRO A 134 -3.22 -19.78 -0.18
N SER A 135 -2.41 -20.05 -1.19
CA SER A 135 -0.96 -19.89 -1.09
C SER A 135 -0.63 -18.41 -1.24
N VAL A 136 -0.15 -17.79 -0.17
CA VAL A 136 0.14 -16.35 -0.10
C VAL A 136 1.62 -16.14 0.15
N PHE A 137 2.29 -15.44 -0.75
CA PHE A 137 3.71 -15.12 -0.70
C PHE A 137 3.87 -13.60 -0.60
N ILE A 138 4.49 -13.12 0.48
CA ILE A 138 4.66 -11.70 0.74
C ILE A 138 6.13 -11.33 0.58
N SER A 139 6.40 -10.31 -0.23
CA SER A 139 7.74 -9.75 -0.47
C SER A 139 7.75 -8.25 -0.24
N ALA A 140 8.88 -7.70 0.23
CA ALA A 140 9.08 -6.26 0.30
C ALA A 140 9.87 -5.74 -0.92
N TYR A 141 9.44 -4.59 -1.43
CA TYR A 141 10.06 -3.88 -2.56
C TYR A 141 10.43 -2.45 -2.11
N PRO A 142 11.57 -2.26 -1.43
CA PRO A 142 12.00 -0.95 -0.97
C PRO A 142 12.41 -0.05 -2.14
N GLY A 143 11.83 1.14 -2.25
CA GLY A 143 12.12 2.11 -3.29
C GLY A 143 10.99 3.10 -3.53
N SER A 144 11.29 4.22 -4.18
CA SER A 144 10.26 5.17 -4.58
C SER A 144 9.38 4.60 -5.69
N PHE A 145 8.06 4.63 -5.48
CA PHE A 145 7.08 4.32 -6.54
C PHE A 145 7.04 5.36 -7.67
N TYR A 146 7.80 6.45 -7.59
CA TYR A 146 8.05 7.35 -8.72
C TYR A 146 9.10 6.80 -9.70
N GLY A 147 9.72 5.66 -9.38
CA GLY A 147 10.58 4.89 -10.27
C GLY A 147 9.99 3.53 -10.60
N ARG A 148 10.72 2.73 -11.39
CA ARG A 148 10.36 1.34 -11.66
C ARG A 148 10.67 0.47 -10.45
N LEU A 149 9.67 -0.23 -9.93
CA LEU A 149 9.80 -1.17 -8.80
C LEU A 149 9.77 -2.63 -9.25
N PHE A 150 8.93 -2.94 -10.24
CA PHE A 150 8.64 -4.31 -10.65
C PHE A 150 9.15 -4.59 -12.07
N PRO A 151 9.48 -5.86 -12.40
CA PRO A 151 9.62 -6.28 -13.78
C PRO A 151 8.31 -6.09 -14.55
N GLU A 152 8.41 -6.12 -15.88
CA GLU A 152 7.24 -6.00 -16.75
C GLU A 152 6.30 -7.18 -16.54
N ASN A 153 4.99 -6.94 -16.68
CA ASN A 153 3.94 -7.97 -16.62
C ASN A 153 3.93 -8.82 -15.33
N THR A 154 4.37 -8.26 -14.19
CA THR A 154 4.39 -8.96 -12.90
C THR A 154 3.16 -8.66 -12.02
N ILE A 155 2.65 -7.42 -12.08
CA ILE A 155 1.56 -6.96 -11.21
C ILE A 155 0.24 -6.94 -11.98
N HIS A 156 -0.81 -7.45 -11.35
CA HIS A 156 -2.17 -7.46 -11.89
C HIS A 156 -3.03 -6.38 -11.23
N PHE A 157 -2.85 -6.17 -9.92
CA PHE A 157 -3.59 -5.17 -9.16
C PHE A 157 -2.65 -4.30 -8.33
N ILE A 158 -2.87 -2.99 -8.33
CA ILE A 158 -2.12 -2.03 -7.52
C ILE A 158 -3.09 -1.31 -6.60
N HIS A 159 -2.80 -1.40 -5.30
CA HIS A 159 -3.43 -0.62 -4.26
C HIS A 159 -2.48 0.47 -3.77
N SER A 160 -3.03 1.64 -3.44
CA SER A 160 -2.29 2.73 -2.85
C SER A 160 -3.25 3.61 -2.07
N SER A 161 -3.02 3.76 -0.77
CA SER A 161 -3.85 4.58 0.11
C SER A 161 -2.97 5.50 0.95
N TYR A 162 -3.30 6.79 0.99
CA TYR A 162 -2.58 7.79 1.79
C TYR A 162 -1.06 7.87 1.52
N SER A 163 -0.62 7.59 0.30
CA SER A 163 0.80 7.69 -0.07
C SER A 163 1.06 8.59 -1.29
N LEU A 164 0.15 8.66 -2.26
CA LEU A 164 0.34 9.44 -3.50
C LEU A 164 0.44 10.96 -3.32
N HIS A 165 0.00 11.49 -2.18
CA HIS A 165 0.09 12.93 -1.88
C HIS A 165 1.52 13.37 -1.48
N TRP A 166 2.41 12.42 -1.16
CA TRP A 166 3.80 12.71 -0.83
C TRP A 166 4.63 12.96 -2.08
N LEU A 167 4.99 14.22 -2.31
CA LEU A 167 5.78 14.62 -3.48
C LEU A 167 7.19 14.01 -3.48
N SER A 168 7.73 13.74 -4.66
CA SER A 168 9.12 13.25 -4.84
C SER A 168 10.21 14.24 -4.42
N LYS A 169 9.87 15.53 -4.29
CA LYS A 169 10.74 16.61 -3.84
C LYS A 169 9.91 17.83 -3.49
N VAL A 170 10.49 18.75 -2.73
CA VAL A 170 9.92 20.08 -2.53
C VAL A 170 9.86 20.82 -3.90
N PRO A 171 8.73 21.45 -4.26
CA PRO A 171 8.62 22.14 -5.55
C PRO A 171 9.66 23.27 -5.64
N PRO A 172 10.51 23.31 -6.69
CA PRO A 172 11.59 24.30 -6.78
C PRO A 172 11.06 25.74 -6.90
N GLY A 173 9.84 25.92 -7.41
CA GLY A 173 9.20 27.24 -7.57
C GLY A 173 8.84 27.93 -6.26
N ILE A 174 8.95 27.27 -5.11
CA ILE A 174 8.70 27.91 -3.81
C ILE A 174 9.92 28.68 -3.28
N TYR A 175 11.03 28.72 -4.02
CA TYR A 175 12.24 29.46 -3.64
C TYR A 175 12.46 30.65 -4.57
N ASP A 176 12.83 31.80 -4.00
CA ASP A 176 13.25 32.98 -4.76
C ASP A 176 14.66 32.82 -5.36
N GLU A 177 15.10 33.83 -6.12
CA GLU A 177 16.43 33.85 -6.76
C GLU A 177 17.58 33.79 -5.74
N GLN A 178 17.33 34.13 -4.47
CA GLN A 178 18.29 34.05 -3.38
C GLN A 178 18.19 32.71 -2.61
N GLY A 179 17.35 31.77 -3.07
CA GLY A 179 17.16 30.47 -2.46
C GLY A 179 16.32 30.48 -1.17
N LYS A 180 15.60 31.57 -0.88
CA LYS A 180 14.72 31.66 0.30
C LYS A 180 13.30 31.24 -0.06
N SER A 181 12.64 30.53 0.85
CA SER A 181 11.24 30.14 0.65
C SER A 181 10.34 31.38 0.56
N ILE A 182 9.52 31.43 -0.48
CA ILE A 182 8.46 32.43 -0.65
C ILE A 182 7.23 32.09 0.21
N ASN A 183 7.09 30.83 0.66
CA ASN A 183 6.01 30.38 1.55
C ASN A 183 6.36 30.66 3.03
N LYS A 184 6.49 31.94 3.38
CA LYS A 184 6.95 32.35 4.71
C LYS A 184 5.90 32.03 5.78
N GLY A 185 6.35 31.44 6.89
CA GLY A 185 5.50 31.13 8.05
C GLY A 185 4.60 29.89 7.88
N CYS A 186 4.62 29.23 6.72
CA CYS A 186 3.87 28.01 6.47
C CYS A 186 4.78 26.89 5.95
N VAL A 187 4.47 25.65 6.36
CA VAL A 187 5.19 24.44 5.93
C VAL A 187 4.51 23.74 4.75
N ASN A 188 3.28 24.12 4.42
CA ASN A 188 2.50 23.69 3.26
C ASN A 188 1.69 24.89 2.72
N ILE A 189 0.91 24.72 1.65
CA ILE A 189 -0.06 25.73 1.19
C ILE A 189 -1.06 26.02 2.31
N CYS A 190 -1.19 27.29 2.67
CA CYS A 190 -2.06 27.76 3.74
C CYS A 190 -2.76 29.06 3.31
N SER A 191 -3.69 29.56 4.12
CA SER A 191 -4.44 30.79 3.83
C SER A 191 -3.55 32.05 3.74
N SER A 192 -2.37 32.04 4.36
CA SER A 192 -1.39 33.13 4.26
C SER A 192 -0.33 32.92 3.18
N SER A 193 -0.39 31.82 2.41
CA SER A 193 0.55 31.58 1.32
C SER A 193 0.30 32.56 0.17
N PRO A 194 1.36 33.15 -0.42
CA PRO A 194 1.23 33.88 -1.68
C PRO A 194 0.67 32.97 -2.79
N GLU A 195 -0.09 33.54 -3.73
CA GLU A 195 -0.70 32.81 -4.85
C GLU A 195 0.32 32.02 -5.68
N ALA A 196 1.57 32.50 -5.76
CA ALA A 196 2.66 31.82 -6.44
C ALA A 196 3.04 30.44 -5.85
N VAL A 197 2.65 30.16 -4.59
CA VAL A 197 2.92 28.87 -3.92
C VAL A 197 1.93 27.78 -4.37
N SER A 198 0.73 28.17 -4.79
CA SER A 198 -0.34 27.26 -5.20
C SER A 198 -0.43 27.05 -6.73
N LYS A 199 0.51 27.61 -7.49
CA LYS A 199 0.61 27.44 -8.95
C LYS A 199 1.58 26.32 -9.30
#